data_AF-A0A932ZRC8-F1
#
_entry.id   AF-A0A932ZRC8-F1
#
_cell.length_a   1.000
_cell.length_b   1.000
_cell.length_c   1.000
_cell.angle_alpha   90.00
_cell.angle_beta   90.00
_cell.angle_gamma   90.00
#
_symmetry.space_group_name_H-M   'P 1'
#
loop_
_entity.id
_entity.type
_entity.pdbx_description
1 polymer ?
#
loop_
_entity_poly.entity_id
_entity_poly.type
_entity_poly.pdbx_seq_one_letter_code
_entity_poly.pdbx_strand_id
1 'polypeptide(L)'
;MPYKDPTVARGYQREYRRITRSGGCTTPSTTPVPLTFRLKTAADVIALLEEQVAAVRDDPQASTLEKARTIGYLASVSLRAIEAGDMAARVEALETVLSRRATG
;
A
#
# COMPACT_ATOMS: atom_id res chain seq x y z
N MET A 1 18.80 -18.03 -6.32
CA MET A 1 17.65 -18.89 -6.71
C MET A 1 18.15 -20.34 -6.70
N PRO A 2 17.70 -21.22 -5.80
CA PRO A 2 18.47 -22.41 -5.41
C PRO A 2 17.89 -23.71 -5.99
N TYR A 3 17.79 -23.84 -7.31
CA TYR A 3 17.39 -25.12 -7.93
C TYR A 3 18.58 -25.71 -8.67
N LYS A 4 19.09 -26.84 -8.15
CA LYS A 4 20.20 -27.60 -8.74
C LYS A 4 19.77 -28.38 -10.00
N ASP A 5 18.47 -28.66 -10.13
CA ASP A 5 17.86 -29.34 -11.27
C ASP A 5 17.15 -28.34 -12.21
N PRO A 6 17.51 -28.31 -13.52
CA PRO A 6 16.93 -27.39 -14.49
C PRO A 6 15.44 -27.62 -14.79
N THR A 7 14.92 -28.84 -14.58
CA THR A 7 13.49 -29.15 -14.80
C THR A 7 12.62 -28.55 -13.69
N VAL A 8 13.09 -28.65 -12.44
CA VAL A 8 12.45 -28.06 -11.25
C VAL A 8 12.44 -26.54 -11.35
N ALA A 9 13.53 -25.93 -11.83
CA ALA A 9 13.60 -24.49 -12.06
C ALA A 9 12.55 -24.01 -13.08
N ARG A 10 12.34 -24.77 -14.16
CA ARG A 10 11.32 -24.47 -15.18
C ARG A 10 9.91 -24.62 -14.63
N GLY A 11 9.66 -25.65 -13.82
CA GLY A 11 8.38 -25.84 -13.13
C GLY A 11 8.06 -24.66 -12.22
N TYR A 12 9.02 -24.28 -11.37
CA TYR A 12 8.90 -23.12 -10.50
C TYR A 12 8.62 -21.82 -11.27
N GLN A 13 9.36 -21.54 -12.34
CA GLN A 13 9.15 -20.31 -13.12
C GLN A 13 7.78 -20.29 -13.83
N ARG A 14 7.25 -21.45 -14.25
CA ARG A 14 5.89 -21.55 -14.80
C ARG A 14 4.84 -21.24 -13.75
N GLU A 15 4.95 -21.85 -12.57
CA GLU A 15 4.05 -21.61 -11.44
C GLU A 15 4.10 -20.14 -11.01
N TYR A 16 5.31 -19.60 -10.84
CA TYR A 16 5.56 -18.22 -10.46
C TYR A 16 4.90 -17.25 -11.45
N ARG A 17 5.15 -17.40 -12.76
CA ARG A 17 4.52 -16.56 -13.79
C ARG A 17 2.99 -16.70 -13.84
N ARG A 18 2.45 -17.88 -13.53
CA ARG A 18 1.00 -18.11 -13.45
C ARG A 18 0.40 -17.32 -12.29
N ILE A 19 0.98 -17.42 -11.11
CA ILE A 19 0.55 -16.71 -9.89
C ILE A 19 0.64 -15.19 -10.10
N THR A 20 1.73 -14.68 -10.70
CA THR A 20 1.87 -13.24 -10.97
C THR A 20 0.80 -12.73 -11.93
N ARG A 21 0.43 -13.51 -12.96
CA ARG A 21 -0.62 -13.12 -13.94
C ARG A 21 -2.02 -13.16 -13.36
N SER A 22 -2.31 -14.05 -12.44
CA SER A 22 -3.60 -14.11 -11.76
C SER A 22 -3.75 -13.07 -10.64
N GLY A 23 -2.75 -12.20 -10.42
CA GLY A 23 -2.73 -11.24 -9.32
C GLY A 23 -2.53 -11.89 -7.95
N GLY A 24 -2.01 -13.12 -7.90
CA GLY A 24 -1.71 -13.80 -6.65
C GLY A 24 -0.42 -13.28 -6.02
N CYS A 25 -0.37 -13.27 -4.69
CA CYS A 25 0.81 -12.85 -3.95
C CYS A 25 1.84 -13.97 -3.84
N THR A 26 3.08 -13.68 -4.22
CA THR A 26 4.21 -14.64 -4.19
C THR A 26 5.00 -14.57 -2.88
N THR A 27 4.71 -13.59 -2.03
CA THR A 27 5.37 -13.33 -0.75
C THR A 27 4.39 -13.55 0.41
N PRO A 28 4.82 -14.23 1.50
CA PRO A 28 4.04 -14.28 2.72
C PRO A 28 3.71 -12.85 3.19
N SER A 29 2.49 -12.65 3.70
CA SER A 29 2.00 -11.37 4.23
C SER A 29 1.68 -10.28 3.20
N THR A 30 1.67 -10.59 1.90
CA THR A 30 1.06 -9.70 0.91
C THR A 30 -0.40 -10.12 0.70
N THR A 31 -1.33 -9.30 1.18
CA THR A 31 -2.75 -9.49 0.89
C THR A 31 -3.01 -9.08 -0.56
N PRO A 32 -3.64 -9.92 -1.40
CA PRO A 32 -3.97 -9.53 -2.76
C PRO A 32 -4.99 -8.39 -2.71
N VAL A 33 -4.55 -7.19 -3.07
CA VAL A 33 -5.46 -6.06 -3.28
C VAL A 33 -6.20 -6.34 -4.60
N PRO A 34 -7.54 -6.33 -4.63
CA PRO A 34 -8.30 -6.56 -5.85
C PRO A 34 -7.81 -5.62 -6.97
N LEU A 35 -7.56 -6.14 -8.17
CA LEU A 35 -7.06 -5.36 -9.31
C LEU A 35 -7.98 -4.17 -9.70
N THR A 36 -9.24 -4.19 -9.27
CA THR A 36 -10.21 -3.10 -9.41
C THR A 36 -10.04 -1.99 -8.37
N PHE A 37 -9.41 -2.27 -7.23
CA PHE A 37 -9.14 -1.31 -6.18
C PHE A 37 -7.87 -0.52 -6.52
N ARG A 38 -8.02 0.47 -7.41
CA ARG A 38 -6.98 1.47 -7.65
C ARG A 38 -7.18 2.62 -6.67
N LEU A 39 -6.22 2.81 -5.78
CA LEU A 39 -6.09 4.02 -4.97
C LEU A 39 -5.84 5.20 -5.92
N LYS A 40 -6.81 6.11 -6.04
CA LYS A 40 -6.71 7.30 -6.89
C LYS A 40 -6.63 8.58 -6.06
N THR A 41 -7.25 8.56 -4.89
CA THR A 41 -7.35 9.72 -4.00
C THR A 41 -6.79 9.42 -2.62
N ALA A 42 -6.45 10.47 -1.86
CA ALA A 42 -6.11 10.32 -0.44
C ALA A 42 -7.27 9.69 0.37
N ALA A 43 -8.52 9.93 -0.03
CA ALA A 43 -9.70 9.34 0.60
C ALA A 43 -9.74 7.82 0.42
N ASP A 44 -9.35 7.31 -0.76
CA ASP A 44 -9.26 5.87 -1.02
C ASP A 44 -8.22 5.20 -0.11
N VAL A 45 -7.11 5.90 0.15
CA VAL A 45 -6.05 5.42 1.04
C VAL A 45 -6.55 5.37 2.48
N ILE A 46 -7.26 6.39 2.93
CA ILE A 46 -7.86 6.43 4.27
C ILE A 46 -8.87 5.29 4.44
N ALA A 47 -9.76 5.09 3.47
CA ALA A 47 -10.74 4.02 3.49
C ALA A 47 -10.08 2.63 3.58
N LEU A 48 -9.01 2.39 2.81
CA LEU A 48 -8.24 1.16 2.90
C LEU A 48 -7.61 0.98 4.29
N LEU A 49 -7.02 2.04 4.86
CA LEU A 49 -6.39 1.97 6.17
C LEU A 49 -7.40 1.70 7.29
N GLU A 50 -8.61 2.26 7.21
CA GLU A 50 -9.71 1.95 8.12
C GLU A 50 -10.10 0.46 8.07
N GLU A 51 -10.25 -0.09 6.86
CA GLU A 51 -10.54 -1.51 6.64
C GLU A 51 -9.45 -2.40 7.25
N GLN A 52 -8.18 -2.08 7.01
CA GLN A 52 -7.07 -2.88 7.53
C GLN A 52 -6.94 -2.77 9.06
N VAL A 53 -7.20 -1.59 9.65
CA VAL A 53 -7.22 -1.44 11.10
C VAL A 53 -8.34 -2.28 11.71
N ALA A 54 -9.54 -2.31 11.09
CA ALA A 54 -10.62 -3.17 11.54
C ALA A 54 -10.23 -4.66 11.48
N ALA A 55 -9.68 -5.12 10.34
CA ALA A 55 -9.21 -6.49 10.17
C ALA A 55 -8.18 -6.91 11.24
N VAL A 56 -7.21 -6.04 11.54
CA VAL A 56 -6.20 -6.29 12.59
C VAL A 56 -6.82 -6.33 13.99
N ARG A 57 -7.82 -5.48 14.26
CA ARG A 57 -8.51 -5.47 15.55
C ARG A 57 -9.33 -6.75 15.76
N ASP A 58 -9.97 -7.23 14.71
CA ASP A 58 -10.89 -8.37 14.76
C ASP A 58 -10.19 -9.73 14.65
N ASP A 59 -8.90 -9.77 14.27
CA ASP A 59 -8.12 -11.01 14.19
C ASP A 59 -8.02 -11.68 15.58
N PRO A 60 -8.62 -12.87 15.79
CA PRO A 60 -8.57 -13.56 17.08
C PRO A 60 -7.22 -14.23 17.36
N GLN A 61 -6.36 -14.40 16.36
CA GLN A 61 -5.06 -15.06 16.49
C GLN A 61 -3.92 -14.10 16.83
N ALA A 62 -4.08 -12.81 16.51
CA ALA A 62 -3.07 -11.80 16.79
C ALA A 62 -3.05 -11.41 18.29
N SER A 63 -1.86 -11.38 18.87
CA SER A 63 -1.65 -10.87 20.23
C SER A 63 -1.89 -9.36 20.31
N THR A 64 -2.20 -8.86 21.51
CA THR A 64 -2.37 -7.42 21.76
C THR A 64 -1.17 -6.61 21.29
N LEU A 65 0.05 -7.15 21.46
CA LEU A 65 1.28 -6.46 21.11
C LEU A 65 1.47 -6.41 19.59
N GLU A 66 1.18 -7.50 18.89
CA GLU A 66 1.18 -7.54 17.41
C GLU A 66 0.15 -6.55 16.84
N LYS A 67 -1.07 -6.54 17.38
CA LYS A 67 -2.10 -5.57 16.99
C LYS A 67 -1.64 -4.14 17.20
N ALA A 68 -1.08 -3.82 18.37
CA ALA A 68 -0.59 -2.48 18.68
C ALA A 68 0.54 -2.03 17.73
N ARG A 69 1.50 -2.92 17.42
CA ARG A 69 2.59 -2.61 16.47
C ARG A 69 2.06 -2.37 15.07
N THR A 70 1.18 -3.25 14.58
CA THR A 70 0.63 -3.16 13.23
C THR A 70 -0.23 -1.91 13.08
N ILE A 71 -1.14 -1.64 14.02
CA ILE A 71 -1.97 -0.43 14.01
C ILE A 71 -1.11 0.84 14.13
N GLY A 72 -0.10 0.84 15.01
CA GLY A 72 0.83 1.96 15.15
C GLY A 72 1.60 2.25 13.85
N TYR A 73 2.02 1.20 13.13
CA TYR A 73 2.65 1.34 11.82
C TYR A 73 1.68 1.95 10.80
N LEU A 74 0.45 1.44 10.70
CA LEU A 74 -0.57 1.97 9.80
C LEU A 74 -0.89 3.44 10.09
N ALA A 75 -1.05 3.80 11.37
CA ALA A 75 -1.28 5.19 11.79
C ALA A 75 -0.14 6.12 11.39
N SER A 76 1.12 5.66 11.51
CA SER A 76 2.28 6.45 11.08
C SER A 76 2.30 6.73 9.57
N VAL A 77 1.82 5.78 8.76
CA VAL A 77 1.67 5.96 7.32
C VAL A 77 0.54 6.95 7.02
N SER A 78 -0.60 6.85 7.73
CA SER A 78 -1.72 7.80 7.61
C SER A 78 -1.28 9.24 7.88
N LEU A 79 -0.53 9.47 8.96
CA LEU A 79 -0.05 10.80 9.34
C LEU A 79 0.82 11.41 8.24
N ARG A 80 1.76 10.64 7.68
CA ARG A 80 2.60 11.09 6.57
C ARG A 80 1.80 11.42 5.31
N ALA A 81 0.72 10.68 5.03
CA ALA A 81 -0.16 10.97 3.90
C ALA A 81 -0.92 12.30 4.08
N ILE A 82 -1.38 12.59 5.31
CA ILE A 82 -2.03 13.87 5.65
C ILE A 82 -1.03 15.02 5.48
N GLU A 83 0.18 14.87 6.03
CA GLU A 83 1.25 15.87 5.90
C GLU A 83 1.61 16.14 4.44
N ALA A 84 1.76 15.09 3.62
CA ALA A 84 2.04 15.24 2.19
C ALA A 84 0.91 15.98 1.45
N GLY A 85 -0.35 15.72 1.82
CA GLY A 85 -1.51 16.44 1.27
C GLY A 85 -1.51 17.93 1.63
N ASP A 86 -1.22 18.27 2.89
CA ASP A 86 -1.09 19.67 3.32
C ASP A 86 0.06 20.39 2.61
N MET A 87 1.21 19.71 2.46
CA MET A 87 2.35 20.26 1.72
C MET A 87 2.00 20.53 0.25
N ALA A 88 1.29 19.60 -0.40
CA ALA A 88 0.84 19.79 -1.78
C ALA A 88 -0.10 21.00 -1.91
N ALA A 89 -1.09 21.13 -1.03
CA ALA A 89 -2.01 22.27 -1.03
C ALA A 89 -1.30 23.62 -0.82
N ARG A 90 -0.31 23.65 0.07
CA ARG A 90 0.51 24.83 0.31
C ARG A 90 1.37 25.21 -0.91
N VAL A 91 1.95 24.23 -1.59
CA VAL A 91 2.71 24.46 -2.83
C VAL A 91 1.80 25.00 -3.93
N GLU A 92 0.63 24.41 -4.14
CA GLU A 92 -0.35 24.88 -5.13
C GLU A 92 -0.79 26.33 -4.87
N ALA A 93 -1.01 26.69 -3.59
CA ALA A 93 -1.33 28.06 -3.20
C ALA A 93 -0.18 29.04 -3.52
N LEU A 94 1.07 28.63 -3.28
CA LEU A 94 2.25 29.45 -3.63
C LEU A 94 2.41 29.60 -5.14
N GLU A 95 2.27 28.52 -5.89
CA GLU A 95 2.34 28.52 -7.36
C GLU A 95 1.28 29.44 -7.97
N THR A 96 0.08 29.47 -7.38
CA THR A 96 -1.00 30.38 -7.80
C THR A 96 -0.60 31.85 -7.61
N VAL A 97 -0.01 32.19 -6.46
CA VAL A 97 0.44 33.58 -6.18
C VAL A 97 1.60 33.98 -7.08
N LEU A 98 2.58 33.09 -7.27
CA LEU A 98 3.76 33.36 -8.12
C LEU A 98 3.35 33.52 -9.59
N SER A 99 2.47 32.65 -10.09
CA SER A 99 1.97 32.75 -11.46
C SER A 99 1.28 34.09 -11.72
N ARG A 100 0.43 34.56 -10.78
CA ARG A 100 -0.22 35.88 -10.87
C ARG A 100 0.78 37.03 -10.95
N ARG A 101 1.88 36.95 -10.19
CA ARG A 101 2.96 37.95 -10.21
C ARG A 101 3.82 37.91 -11.47
N ALA A 102 3.95 36.75 -12.11
CA ALA A 102 4.73 36.61 -13.33
C ALA A 102 4.01 37.17 -14.58
N THR A 103 2.68 37.19 -14.55
CA THR A 103 1.83 37.70 -15.64
C THR A 103 1.41 39.17 -15.51
N GLY A 104 1.73 39.84 -14.41
CA GLY A 104 1.42 41.26 -14.17
C GLY A 104 2.67 42.11 -14.15
#